data_AF-A0Y5Y4-F1
#
_entry.id   AF-A0Y5Y4-F1
#
_cell.length_a   1.000
_cell.length_b   1.000
_cell.length_c   1.000
_cell.angle_alpha   90.00
_cell.angle_beta   90.00
_cell.angle_gamma   90.00
#
_symmetry.space_group_name_H-M   'P 1'
#
loop_
_entity.id
_entity.type
_entity.pdbx_description
1 polymer ?
#
loop_
_entity_poly.entity_id
_entity_poly.type
_entity_poly.pdbx_seq_one_letter_code
_entity_poly.pdbx_strand_id
1 'polypeptide(L)'
;MLKQIIPLGVALALAGCGGSSSSSDNNESVAVTQITTNSTARFYVANWQSPKGTLNILNNEGVIQESIEVDNINTFSISVTPLTYSRFEFIPDDTLLSCPRFTGCGRTVRDDPNDLNGNRLVDFQEPTSVTLNYKANAFIAPGVNAMYFSPLSTAITDAGLSAVQASLSATPFYHLTHSNLTASVEAEMVTNAFTYAAIIAGVADSTFNVDTAFNAFSSNDSEQQAWQDYSQLAAQYIPDNLFSEQGNGLLPNVAGQVNQTIASVTTYQQWEPRVSEAQSIDSRELLVDVRNIIGVARLQEKSYSNELDAKFAELEGAFDEDTQATLTALTNALNEVITNYSPLADDSVPAGQYSLRDLDIDYSKSPYTWAITGTYDNLPISIDLSIPTFRVSGVLGNKIEGVMSATVTNGSTLLSVDVSELLIQFDGIDVVNETNPDADTGIAQLTTNVVINKANGELAGDLSLNLNRFVDSFGEVSTTLSSFDFQGDFESEVQSTAFHITAIESSPFIGEENDDLAFTFELDFPLSAANDFKFAYVGAVDNLTELTSTDIYVSAQGQALDLRIRDVNGNISLVAKGENGRWLDVKQAGRNYSGGLYFGDTKIAEVTAVRGIPGVLFPNGDFESVF
;
A
#
# COMPACT_ATOMS: atom_id res chain seq x y z
N MET A 1 18.42 8.21 11.32
CA MET A 1 16.94 8.28 11.35
C MET A 1 16.32 6.99 11.89
N LEU A 2 16.77 5.80 11.47
CA LEU A 2 16.15 4.54 11.90
C LEU A 2 16.39 4.13 13.35
N LYS A 3 17.43 4.68 14.00
CA LYS A 3 17.77 4.41 15.42
C LYS A 3 16.65 4.73 16.43
N GLN A 4 15.59 5.41 15.99
CA GLN A 4 14.44 5.79 16.82
C GLN A 4 13.19 4.93 16.58
N ILE A 5 13.14 4.14 15.49
CA ILE A 5 11.91 3.45 15.03
C ILE A 5 11.45 2.36 15.99
N ILE A 6 12.38 1.59 16.56
CA ILE A 6 12.06 0.48 17.47
C ILE A 6 12.14 0.90 18.97
N PRO A 7 13.05 1.81 19.39
CA PRO A 7 13.14 2.20 20.80
C PRO A 7 12.05 3.17 21.28
N LEU A 8 11.53 4.10 20.45
CA LEU A 8 10.66 5.17 20.97
C LEU A 8 9.21 4.72 21.25
N GLY A 9 8.59 3.91 20.38
CA GLY A 9 7.17 3.57 20.51
C GLY A 9 6.84 2.70 21.72
N VAL A 10 7.74 1.77 22.05
CA VAL A 10 7.60 0.86 23.20
C VAL A 10 8.20 1.44 24.48
N ALA A 11 9.33 2.16 24.42
CA ALA A 11 9.97 2.67 25.63
C ALA A 11 9.32 3.95 26.16
N LEU A 12 8.77 4.84 25.31
CA LEU A 12 8.16 6.09 25.77
C LEU A 12 6.75 5.92 26.35
N ALA A 13 5.94 4.98 25.87
CA ALA A 13 4.59 4.75 26.40
C ALA A 13 4.59 4.19 27.85
N LEU A 14 5.77 3.82 28.36
CA LEU A 14 5.86 2.74 29.32
C LEU A 14 7.16 2.76 30.19
N ALA A 15 8.07 3.72 30.01
CA ALA A 15 9.15 3.99 30.97
C ALA A 15 8.62 4.71 32.22
N GLY A 16 7.70 4.08 32.94
CA GLY A 16 7.31 4.43 34.31
C GLY A 16 8.03 3.58 35.34
N CYS A 17 9.36 3.42 35.25
CA CYS A 17 10.13 2.79 36.33
C CYS A 17 10.51 3.82 37.40
N GLY A 18 9.90 3.71 38.61
CA GLY A 18 10.56 4.12 39.85
C GLY A 18 9.71 4.80 40.92
N GLY A 19 9.51 4.13 42.06
CA GLY A 19 9.33 4.77 43.36
C GLY A 19 8.15 4.29 44.20
N SER A 20 8.43 3.40 45.16
CA SER A 20 7.50 2.92 46.20
C SER A 20 6.88 4.06 47.03
N SER A 21 5.55 4.04 47.21
CA SER A 21 4.92 4.52 48.45
C SER A 21 3.60 3.80 48.70
N SER A 22 3.38 3.46 49.97
CA SER A 22 2.31 2.63 50.51
C SER A 22 1.03 3.41 50.79
N SER A 23 -0.13 2.88 50.42
CA SER A 23 -1.34 2.90 51.29
C SER A 23 -2.52 2.09 50.75
N SER A 24 -3.01 1.22 51.64
CA SER A 24 -4.36 0.67 51.86
C SER A 24 -5.13 0.00 50.71
N ASP A 25 -5.23 -1.32 50.85
CA ASP A 25 -6.20 -2.20 50.21
C ASP A 25 -7.64 -1.83 50.59
N ASN A 26 -8.53 -1.79 49.60
CA ASN A 26 -9.96 -1.98 49.79
C ASN A 26 -10.41 -3.04 48.78
N ASN A 27 -10.51 -4.28 49.24
CA ASN A 27 -11.16 -5.38 48.54
C ASN A 27 -12.67 -5.20 48.67
N GLU A 28 -13.31 -4.64 47.65
CA GLU A 28 -14.73 -4.89 47.41
C GLU A 28 -14.84 -5.94 46.30
N SER A 29 -15.52 -7.04 46.62
CA SER A 29 -15.85 -8.09 45.66
C SER A 29 -16.88 -7.54 44.67
N VAL A 30 -16.44 -7.26 43.44
CA VAL A 30 -17.30 -6.83 42.34
C VAL A 30 -18.10 -8.04 41.84
N ALA A 31 -19.42 -7.90 41.81
CA ALA A 31 -20.31 -8.90 41.22
C ALA A 31 -20.02 -9.01 39.71
N VAL A 32 -19.76 -10.22 39.22
CA VAL A 32 -19.51 -10.50 37.80
C VAL A 32 -20.80 -10.27 37.01
N THR A 33 -20.94 -9.08 36.42
CA THR A 33 -21.93 -8.82 35.37
C THR A 33 -21.47 -9.47 34.09
N GLN A 34 -22.22 -10.47 33.61
CA GLN A 34 -21.97 -11.10 32.32
C GLN A 34 -22.24 -10.08 31.20
N ILE A 35 -21.22 -9.77 30.40
CA ILE A 35 -21.34 -8.81 29.29
C ILE A 35 -22.15 -9.48 28.17
N THR A 36 -23.39 -9.05 27.96
CA THR A 36 -24.17 -9.45 26.78
C THR A 36 -23.73 -8.64 25.57
N THR A 37 -23.23 -9.31 24.53
CA THR A 37 -22.80 -8.67 23.28
C THR A 37 -23.78 -8.93 22.16
N ASN A 38 -24.08 -7.89 21.39
CA ASN A 38 -24.79 -7.98 20.12
C ASN A 38 -23.83 -7.54 19.00
N SER A 39 -24.03 -8.06 17.79
CA SER A 39 -23.25 -7.65 16.63
C SER A 39 -24.15 -7.36 15.44
N THR A 40 -23.70 -6.41 14.62
CA THR A 40 -24.36 -6.02 13.37
C THR A 40 -23.34 -6.04 12.25
N ALA A 41 -23.68 -6.65 11.12
CA ALA A 41 -22.89 -6.60 9.90
C ALA A 41 -23.48 -5.54 8.96
N ARG A 42 -22.60 -4.74 8.37
CA ARG A 42 -22.86 -3.78 7.28
C ARG A 42 -21.97 -4.16 6.11
N PHE A 43 -22.35 -3.71 4.92
CA PHE A 43 -21.71 -4.14 3.69
C PHE A 43 -21.46 -2.97 2.77
N TYR A 44 -20.46 -3.11 1.90
CA TYR A 44 -20.16 -2.15 0.84
C TYR A 44 -19.76 -2.89 -0.44
N VAL A 45 -20.34 -2.51 -1.58
CA VAL A 45 -19.88 -2.80 -2.94
C VAL A 45 -19.61 -1.49 -3.66
N ALA A 46 -18.66 -1.51 -4.60
CA ALA A 46 -18.33 -0.35 -5.42
C ALA A 46 -19.55 0.16 -6.21
N ASN A 47 -19.61 1.47 -6.44
CA ASN A 47 -20.78 2.12 -7.07
C ASN A 47 -21.03 1.72 -8.53
N TRP A 48 -20.07 1.06 -9.19
CA TRP A 48 -20.26 0.52 -10.54
C TRP A 48 -21.04 -0.80 -10.56
N GLN A 49 -21.19 -1.42 -9.39
CA GLN A 49 -22.02 -2.60 -9.19
C GLN A 49 -23.41 -2.18 -8.72
N SER A 50 -24.44 -2.83 -9.25
CA SER A 50 -25.80 -2.69 -8.69
C SER A 50 -25.79 -3.03 -7.19
N PRO A 51 -26.23 -2.11 -6.32
CA PRO A 51 -26.30 -2.38 -4.89
C PRO A 51 -27.49 -3.29 -4.53
N LYS A 52 -28.38 -3.55 -5.48
CA LYS A 52 -29.53 -4.44 -5.30
C LYS A 52 -29.13 -5.88 -5.64
N GLY A 53 -29.54 -6.83 -4.82
CA GLY A 53 -29.23 -8.24 -5.05
C GLY A 53 -29.70 -9.17 -3.94
N THR A 54 -29.04 -10.30 -3.83
CA THR A 54 -29.26 -11.30 -2.77
C THR A 54 -27.99 -11.45 -1.92
N LEU A 55 -28.13 -11.29 -0.61
CA LEU A 55 -27.10 -11.59 0.37
C LEU A 55 -27.31 -13.00 0.96
N ASN A 56 -26.32 -13.86 0.81
CA ASN A 56 -26.28 -15.18 1.42
C ASN A 56 -25.32 -15.18 2.61
N ILE A 57 -25.76 -15.74 3.73
CA ILE A 57 -24.91 -16.04 4.90
C ILE A 57 -24.59 -17.52 4.83
N LEU A 58 -23.29 -17.85 4.77
CA LEU A 58 -22.80 -19.21 4.63
C LEU A 58 -22.07 -19.65 5.89
N ASN A 59 -22.15 -20.95 6.17
CA ASN A 59 -21.31 -21.57 7.18
C ASN A 59 -19.89 -21.85 6.66
N ASN A 60 -19.04 -22.41 7.53
CA ASN A 60 -17.65 -22.73 7.19
C ASN A 60 -17.52 -23.81 6.09
N GLU A 61 -18.54 -24.63 5.86
CA GLU A 61 -18.57 -25.60 4.75
C GLU A 61 -19.11 -25.00 3.43
N GLY A 62 -19.43 -23.70 3.39
CA GLY A 62 -19.98 -23.04 2.21
C GLY A 62 -21.46 -23.35 1.95
N VAL A 63 -22.18 -23.86 2.94
CA VAL A 63 -23.62 -24.10 2.86
C VAL A 63 -24.38 -22.84 3.27
N ILE A 64 -25.33 -22.41 2.43
CA ILE A 64 -26.21 -21.26 2.68
C ILE A 64 -27.08 -21.55 3.91
N GLN A 65 -26.93 -20.74 4.95
CA GLN A 65 -27.75 -20.77 6.16
C GLN A 65 -28.96 -19.84 6.04
N GLU A 66 -28.76 -18.68 5.43
CA GLU A 66 -29.78 -17.65 5.25
C GLU A 66 -29.56 -16.94 3.91
N SER A 67 -30.65 -16.54 3.26
CA SER A 67 -30.63 -15.84 1.97
C SER A 67 -31.65 -14.72 2.00
N ILE A 68 -31.20 -13.50 1.70
CA ILE A 68 -31.95 -12.27 1.92
C ILE A 68 -31.89 -11.41 0.67
N GLU A 69 -33.05 -11.09 0.11
CA GLU A 69 -33.16 -10.07 -0.93
C GLU A 69 -32.92 -8.68 -0.30
N VAL A 70 -32.01 -7.92 -0.88
CA VAL A 70 -31.64 -6.58 -0.41
C VAL A 70 -31.84 -5.56 -1.53
N ASP A 71 -32.58 -4.49 -1.23
CA ASP A 71 -32.80 -3.39 -2.17
C ASP A 71 -31.53 -2.56 -2.40
N ASN A 72 -30.70 -2.43 -1.36
CA ASN A 72 -29.42 -1.74 -1.41
C ASN A 72 -28.48 -2.24 -0.30
N ILE A 73 -27.51 -3.06 -0.68
CA ILE A 73 -26.52 -3.67 0.22
C ILE A 73 -25.67 -2.64 0.96
N ASN A 74 -25.35 -1.50 0.34
CA ASN A 74 -24.52 -0.42 0.92
C ASN A 74 -25.21 0.32 2.08
N THR A 75 -26.53 0.16 2.23
CA THR A 75 -27.31 0.72 3.35
C THR A 75 -27.93 -0.36 4.23
N PHE A 76 -27.77 -1.61 3.85
CA PHE A 76 -28.34 -2.75 4.55
C PHE A 76 -27.52 -3.09 5.79
N SER A 77 -28.19 -3.61 6.81
CA SER A 77 -27.52 -4.13 8.00
C SER A 77 -28.31 -5.30 8.58
N ILE A 78 -27.58 -6.27 9.15
CA ILE A 78 -28.17 -7.48 9.72
C ILE A 78 -27.54 -7.80 11.07
N SER A 79 -28.35 -8.34 11.99
CA SER A 79 -27.86 -8.87 13.25
C SER A 79 -27.14 -10.20 13.00
N VAL A 80 -25.92 -10.32 13.50
CA VAL A 80 -25.07 -11.50 13.33
C VAL A 80 -24.62 -12.01 14.70
N THR A 81 -24.25 -13.29 14.76
CA THR A 81 -23.78 -13.90 16.01
C THR A 81 -22.37 -13.39 16.32
N PRO A 82 -22.14 -12.77 17.49
CA PRO A 82 -20.80 -12.35 17.90
C PRO A 82 -19.89 -13.55 18.13
N LEU A 83 -18.58 -13.30 18.05
CA LEU A 83 -17.50 -14.25 18.38
C LEU A 83 -17.45 -15.50 17.49
N THR A 84 -17.96 -15.39 16.27
CA THR A 84 -17.94 -16.47 15.28
C THR A 84 -17.42 -15.95 13.95
N TYR A 85 -16.74 -16.80 13.19
CA TYR A 85 -16.50 -16.52 11.78
C TYR A 85 -17.81 -16.62 11.00
N SER A 86 -18.01 -15.70 10.07
CA SER A 86 -19.16 -15.71 9.16
C SER A 86 -18.67 -15.42 7.76
N ARG A 87 -19.20 -16.18 6.81
CA ARG A 87 -18.98 -15.97 5.38
C ARG A 87 -20.22 -15.34 4.78
N PHE A 88 -20.02 -14.28 4.02
CA PHE A 88 -21.06 -13.57 3.30
C PHE A 88 -20.78 -13.66 1.81
N GLU A 89 -21.83 -13.90 1.03
CA GLU A 89 -21.80 -13.85 -0.42
C GLU A 89 -22.88 -12.89 -0.90
N PHE A 90 -22.52 -11.96 -1.76
CA PHE A 90 -23.47 -11.04 -2.39
C PHE A 90 -23.52 -11.31 -3.89
N ILE A 91 -24.73 -11.60 -4.36
CA ILE A 91 -25.05 -11.83 -5.77
C ILE A 91 -25.92 -10.66 -6.24
N PRO A 92 -25.37 -9.73 -7.05
CA PRO A 92 -26.13 -8.60 -7.57
C PRO A 92 -27.26 -9.03 -8.52
N ASP A 93 -28.37 -8.29 -8.52
CA ASP A 93 -29.50 -8.51 -9.45
C ASP A 93 -29.11 -8.19 -10.90
N ASP A 94 -28.26 -7.18 -11.08
CA ASP A 94 -27.75 -6.74 -12.37
C ASP A 94 -26.27 -7.07 -12.48
N THR A 95 -25.93 -7.85 -13.50
CA THR A 95 -24.56 -8.27 -13.79
C THR A 95 -23.84 -7.33 -14.74
N LEU A 96 -24.54 -6.35 -15.34
CA LEU A 96 -23.93 -5.35 -16.22
C LEU A 96 -23.19 -4.33 -15.37
N LEU A 97 -21.86 -4.35 -15.46
CA LEU A 97 -20.99 -3.37 -14.83
C LEU A 97 -20.73 -2.20 -15.78
N SER A 98 -20.80 -0.97 -15.28
CA SER A 98 -20.40 0.22 -16.04
C SER A 98 -18.89 0.40 -16.05
N CYS A 99 -18.36 0.94 -17.15
CA CYS A 99 -16.96 1.29 -17.28
C CYS A 99 -16.56 2.35 -16.24
N PRO A 100 -15.61 2.04 -15.33
CA PRO A 100 -15.26 2.95 -14.25
C PRO A 100 -14.18 3.99 -14.62
N ARG A 101 -13.51 3.83 -15.78
CA ARG A 101 -12.39 4.67 -16.19
C ARG A 101 -12.86 5.87 -17.01
N PHE A 102 -12.48 7.08 -16.59
CA PHE A 102 -12.90 8.33 -17.26
C PHE A 102 -12.41 8.43 -18.71
N THR A 103 -11.24 7.86 -19.01
CA THR A 103 -10.68 7.80 -20.37
C THR A 103 -11.22 6.64 -21.22
N GLY A 104 -12.13 5.84 -20.68
CA GLY A 104 -12.71 4.65 -21.32
C GLY A 104 -11.97 3.35 -20.98
N CYS A 105 -12.68 2.23 -21.06
CA CYS A 105 -12.19 0.93 -20.59
C CYS A 105 -11.54 0.06 -21.67
N GLY A 106 -11.59 0.50 -22.93
CA GLY A 106 -10.98 -0.24 -24.04
C GLY A 106 -11.73 -0.05 -25.35
N ARG A 107 -11.35 -0.85 -26.34
CA ARG A 107 -11.98 -0.85 -27.67
C ARG A 107 -13.01 -1.96 -27.77
N THR A 108 -14.10 -1.69 -28.47
CA THR A 108 -15.12 -2.68 -28.78
C THR A 108 -14.97 -3.23 -30.19
N VAL A 109 -15.62 -4.36 -30.43
CA VAL A 109 -15.79 -4.88 -31.79
C VAL A 109 -16.79 -4.01 -32.57
N ARG A 110 -16.80 -4.14 -33.90
CA ARG A 110 -17.76 -3.39 -34.72
C ARG A 110 -19.20 -3.82 -34.38
N ASP A 111 -20.08 -2.85 -34.18
CA ASP A 111 -21.50 -3.01 -33.86
C ASP A 111 -21.73 -3.69 -32.48
N ASP A 112 -20.84 -3.44 -31.51
CA ASP A 112 -21.00 -3.88 -30.13
C ASP A 112 -22.22 -3.19 -29.48
N PRO A 113 -23.16 -3.94 -28.87
CA PRO A 113 -24.33 -3.35 -28.22
C PRO A 113 -24.00 -2.48 -27.01
N ASN A 114 -22.80 -2.61 -26.45
CA ASN A 114 -22.36 -1.86 -25.28
C ASN A 114 -21.70 -0.51 -25.63
N ASP A 115 -21.30 -0.32 -26.89
CA ASP A 115 -20.83 0.96 -27.43
C ASP A 115 -22.06 1.81 -27.81
N LEU A 116 -22.48 2.70 -26.92
CA LEU A 116 -23.77 3.40 -27.04
C LEU A 116 -23.72 4.52 -28.09
N ASN A 117 -22.52 5.01 -28.42
CA ASN A 117 -22.33 6.13 -29.34
C ASN A 117 -21.70 5.71 -30.70
N GLY A 118 -21.27 4.46 -30.84
CA GLY A 118 -20.73 3.86 -32.06
C GLY A 118 -19.29 4.28 -32.38
N ASN A 119 -18.52 4.78 -31.40
CA ASN A 119 -17.15 5.26 -31.58
C ASN A 119 -16.08 4.14 -31.51
N ARG A 120 -16.49 2.90 -31.25
CA ARG A 120 -15.67 1.70 -31.05
C ARG A 120 -14.81 1.72 -29.79
N LEU A 121 -15.25 2.43 -28.77
CA LEU A 121 -14.68 2.46 -27.44
C LEU A 121 -15.77 2.07 -26.43
N VAL A 122 -15.35 1.54 -25.29
CA VAL A 122 -16.22 1.49 -24.11
C VAL A 122 -15.93 2.74 -23.31
N ASP A 123 -16.77 3.75 -23.45
CA ASP A 123 -16.59 5.03 -22.78
C ASP A 123 -16.99 4.93 -21.30
N PHE A 124 -16.60 5.94 -20.51
CA PHE A 124 -17.00 6.06 -19.11
C PHE A 124 -18.52 5.90 -18.95
N GLN A 125 -18.93 5.08 -17.97
CA GLN A 125 -20.31 4.69 -17.67
C GLN A 125 -21.02 3.80 -18.70
N GLU A 126 -20.43 3.52 -19.86
CA GLU A 126 -20.98 2.53 -20.78
C GLU A 126 -20.93 1.11 -20.17
N PRO A 127 -21.91 0.24 -20.50
CA PRO A 127 -21.93 -1.11 -19.96
C PRO A 127 -20.74 -1.94 -20.44
N THR A 128 -20.33 -2.90 -19.64
CA THR A 128 -19.27 -3.87 -19.95
C THR A 128 -19.83 -5.28 -19.96
N SER A 129 -19.09 -6.22 -20.55
CA SER A 129 -19.41 -7.65 -20.51
C SER A 129 -18.95 -8.34 -19.22
N VAL A 130 -18.28 -7.61 -18.31
CA VAL A 130 -17.71 -8.16 -17.09
C VAL A 130 -18.81 -8.42 -16.06
N THR A 131 -18.77 -9.59 -15.43
CA THR A 131 -19.70 -9.97 -14.36
C THR A 131 -18.92 -10.33 -13.11
N LEU A 132 -19.28 -9.76 -11.96
CA LEU A 132 -18.60 -9.99 -10.69
C LEU A 132 -19.59 -10.50 -9.64
N ASN A 133 -19.12 -11.45 -8.83
CA ASN A 133 -19.79 -11.91 -7.63
C ASN A 133 -18.84 -11.70 -6.45
N TYR A 134 -19.41 -11.47 -5.26
CA TYR A 134 -18.61 -11.04 -4.12
C TYR A 134 -18.73 -11.99 -2.96
N LYS A 135 -17.61 -12.29 -2.33
CA LYS A 135 -17.55 -13.05 -1.08
C LYS A 135 -16.56 -12.40 -0.13
N ALA A 136 -16.90 -12.41 1.15
CA ALA A 136 -15.99 -12.04 2.21
C ALA A 136 -16.22 -12.95 3.40
N ASN A 137 -15.14 -13.37 4.05
CA ASN A 137 -15.21 -14.10 5.31
C ASN A 137 -14.48 -13.31 6.38
N ALA A 138 -15.11 -13.14 7.54
CA ALA A 138 -14.57 -12.31 8.60
C ALA A 138 -15.03 -12.80 9.98
N PHE A 139 -14.22 -12.49 10.99
CA PHE A 139 -14.57 -12.76 12.37
C PHE A 139 -15.54 -11.69 12.88
N ILE A 140 -16.70 -12.08 13.39
CA ILE A 140 -17.71 -11.13 13.88
C ILE A 140 -17.35 -10.67 15.30
N ALA A 141 -16.80 -9.46 15.41
CA ALA A 141 -16.54 -8.82 16.69
C ALA A 141 -17.84 -8.26 17.32
N PRO A 142 -17.94 -8.13 18.66
CA PRO A 142 -19.03 -7.41 19.31
C PRO A 142 -19.19 -5.97 18.77
N GLY A 143 -20.42 -5.53 18.50
CA GLY A 143 -20.66 -4.21 17.89
C GLY A 143 -20.78 -4.23 16.36
N VAL A 144 -20.31 -3.18 15.70
CA VAL A 144 -20.48 -3.00 14.25
C VAL A 144 -19.31 -3.62 13.49
N ASN A 145 -19.62 -4.45 12.50
CA ASN A 145 -18.68 -5.02 11.55
C ASN A 145 -19.02 -4.53 10.16
N ALA A 146 -18.12 -3.83 9.49
CA ALA A 146 -18.29 -3.43 8.09
C ALA A 146 -17.46 -4.35 7.19
N MET A 147 -18.13 -5.00 6.24
CA MET A 147 -17.54 -5.90 5.24
C MET A 147 -17.50 -5.20 3.90
N TYR A 148 -16.36 -5.24 3.23
CA TYR A 148 -16.17 -4.62 1.94
C TYR A 148 -15.96 -5.69 0.87
N PHE A 149 -16.80 -5.65 -0.16
CA PHE A 149 -16.88 -6.69 -1.17
C PHE A 149 -16.09 -6.25 -2.42
N SER A 150 -15.00 -6.96 -2.70
CA SER A 150 -14.19 -6.80 -3.91
C SER A 150 -13.91 -8.15 -4.56
N PRO A 151 -13.54 -8.20 -5.84
CA PRO A 151 -13.11 -9.44 -6.49
C PRO A 151 -11.92 -10.10 -5.78
N LEU A 152 -11.03 -9.30 -5.20
CA LEU A 152 -9.90 -9.82 -4.42
C LEU A 152 -10.34 -10.41 -3.07
N SER A 153 -11.30 -9.81 -2.37
CA SER A 153 -11.83 -10.41 -1.14
C SER A 153 -12.54 -11.73 -1.42
N THR A 154 -13.16 -11.88 -2.59
CA THR A 154 -13.67 -13.16 -3.11
C THR A 154 -12.55 -14.17 -3.29
N ALA A 155 -11.50 -13.83 -4.04
CA ALA A 155 -10.38 -14.73 -4.33
C ALA A 155 -9.70 -15.24 -3.05
N ILE A 156 -9.41 -14.34 -2.11
CA ILE A 156 -8.83 -14.67 -0.80
C ILE A 156 -9.76 -15.58 0.01
N THR A 157 -11.07 -15.29 -0.01
CA THR A 157 -12.07 -16.08 0.71
C THR A 157 -12.22 -17.48 0.13
N ASP A 158 -12.22 -17.61 -1.20
CA ASP A 158 -12.36 -18.89 -1.89
C ASP A 158 -11.09 -19.74 -1.77
N ALA A 159 -9.91 -19.12 -1.71
CA ALA A 159 -8.64 -19.78 -1.40
C ALA A 159 -8.50 -20.19 0.08
N GLY A 160 -9.32 -19.64 0.99
CA GLY A 160 -9.27 -19.93 2.42
C GLY A 160 -8.08 -19.30 3.15
N LEU A 161 -7.53 -18.22 2.60
CA LEU A 161 -6.31 -17.57 3.11
C LEU A 161 -6.65 -16.43 4.10
N SER A 162 -5.66 -16.06 4.91
CA SER A 162 -5.70 -14.89 5.79
C SER A 162 -5.03 -13.69 5.11
N ALA A 163 -5.67 -12.53 5.16
CA ALA A 163 -5.12 -11.28 4.61
C ALA A 163 -4.63 -10.31 5.69
N VAL A 164 -4.49 -10.75 6.95
CA VAL A 164 -4.14 -9.87 8.09
C VAL A 164 -2.71 -9.34 7.97
N GLN A 165 -1.73 -10.21 7.71
CA GLN A 165 -0.34 -9.78 7.53
C GLN A 165 -0.19 -8.96 6.23
N ALA A 166 -0.81 -9.44 5.15
CA ALA A 166 -0.80 -8.78 3.84
C ALA A 166 -1.48 -7.40 3.84
N SER A 167 -2.41 -7.11 4.75
CA SER A 167 -3.07 -5.80 4.82
C SER A 167 -2.28 -4.76 5.61
N LEU A 168 -1.17 -5.15 6.26
CA LEU A 168 -0.45 -4.30 7.24
C LEU A 168 -1.41 -3.68 8.26
N SER A 169 -2.41 -4.48 8.67
CA SER A 169 -3.44 -4.06 9.61
C SER A 169 -3.86 -5.22 10.49
N ALA A 170 -4.40 -4.90 11.65
CA ALA A 170 -4.92 -5.88 12.61
C ALA A 170 -6.15 -6.65 12.09
N THR A 171 -6.78 -6.19 11.00
CA THR A 171 -7.87 -6.89 10.32
C THR A 171 -7.58 -6.97 8.82
N PRO A 172 -8.20 -7.93 8.10
CA PRO A 172 -8.17 -7.94 6.64
C PRO A 172 -8.62 -6.58 6.08
N PHE A 173 -8.04 -6.13 4.98
CA PHE A 173 -8.38 -4.83 4.35
C PHE A 173 -9.88 -4.68 4.02
N TYR A 174 -10.59 -5.81 3.85
CA TYR A 174 -12.01 -5.87 3.56
C TYR A 174 -12.91 -5.96 4.80
N HIS A 175 -12.38 -5.79 6.01
CA HIS A 175 -13.16 -5.89 7.25
C HIS A 175 -12.76 -4.83 8.28
N LEU A 176 -13.73 -4.04 8.73
CA LEU A 176 -13.57 -3.12 9.85
C LEU A 176 -14.45 -3.55 11.01
N THR A 177 -13.83 -3.67 12.18
CA THR A 177 -14.48 -3.95 13.48
C THR A 177 -14.61 -2.70 14.36
N HIS A 178 -13.95 -1.62 13.95
CA HIS A 178 -13.99 -0.32 14.58
C HIS A 178 -13.79 0.74 13.47
N SER A 179 -14.84 1.50 13.15
CA SER A 179 -14.80 2.49 12.08
C SER A 179 -14.51 3.88 12.60
N ASN A 180 -13.49 4.53 12.06
CA ASN A 180 -13.41 5.99 12.02
C ASN A 180 -13.55 6.44 10.56
N LEU A 181 -13.82 7.73 10.34
CA LEU A 181 -14.08 8.25 8.99
C LEU A 181 -12.95 7.91 8.01
N THR A 182 -11.69 8.10 8.40
CA THR A 182 -10.51 7.83 7.58
C THR A 182 -10.43 6.36 7.19
N ALA A 183 -10.55 5.43 8.14
CA ALA A 183 -10.49 3.98 7.88
C ALA A 183 -11.65 3.49 7.01
N SER A 184 -12.84 4.07 7.16
CA SER A 184 -13.97 3.75 6.28
C SER A 184 -13.73 4.21 4.85
N VAL A 185 -13.21 5.44 4.66
CA VAL A 185 -12.88 5.96 3.33
C VAL A 185 -11.78 5.12 2.68
N GLU A 186 -10.72 4.80 3.42
CA GLU A 186 -9.63 3.93 2.96
C GLU A 186 -10.16 2.57 2.47
N ALA A 187 -10.96 1.87 3.28
CA ALA A 187 -11.51 0.57 2.92
C ALA A 187 -12.45 0.63 1.70
N GLU A 188 -13.25 1.70 1.56
CA GLU A 188 -14.04 1.95 0.35
C GLU A 188 -13.16 2.14 -0.88
N MET A 189 -12.10 2.96 -0.79
CA MET A 189 -11.20 3.23 -1.90
C MET A 189 -10.40 1.99 -2.32
N VAL A 190 -9.89 1.19 -1.37
CA VAL A 190 -9.21 -0.08 -1.68
C VAL A 190 -10.17 -1.06 -2.37
N THR A 191 -11.41 -1.12 -1.90
CA THR A 191 -12.46 -1.97 -2.52
C THR A 191 -12.78 -1.53 -3.94
N ASN A 192 -12.85 -0.22 -4.16
CA ASN A 192 -13.03 0.36 -5.48
C ASN A 192 -11.82 0.08 -6.38
N ALA A 193 -10.59 0.21 -5.90
CA ALA A 193 -9.38 -0.07 -6.67
C ALA A 193 -9.34 -1.53 -7.18
N PHE A 194 -9.63 -2.50 -6.33
CA PHE A 194 -9.65 -3.91 -6.75
C PHE A 194 -10.83 -4.25 -7.66
N THR A 195 -11.96 -3.56 -7.52
CA THR A 195 -13.10 -3.72 -8.43
C THR A 195 -12.83 -3.06 -9.79
N TYR A 196 -12.23 -1.87 -9.77
CA TYR A 196 -11.76 -1.12 -10.94
C TYR A 196 -10.84 -1.99 -11.79
N ALA A 197 -9.78 -2.54 -11.19
CA ALA A 197 -8.82 -3.40 -11.86
C ALA A 197 -9.46 -4.62 -12.52
N ALA A 198 -10.43 -5.24 -11.85
CA ALA A 198 -11.10 -6.43 -12.38
C ALA A 198 -11.96 -6.11 -13.61
N ILE A 199 -12.62 -4.94 -13.61
CA ILE A 199 -13.39 -4.48 -14.76
C ILE A 199 -12.46 -4.17 -15.93
N ILE A 200 -11.38 -3.41 -15.71
CA ILE A 200 -10.46 -3.03 -16.79
C ILE A 200 -9.75 -4.25 -17.38
N ALA A 201 -9.25 -5.15 -16.53
CA ALA A 201 -8.63 -6.40 -16.99
C ALA A 201 -9.62 -7.29 -17.75
N GLY A 202 -10.87 -7.41 -17.27
CA GLY A 202 -11.91 -8.20 -17.94
C GLY A 202 -12.40 -7.63 -19.27
N VAL A 203 -12.37 -6.30 -19.44
CA VAL A 203 -12.68 -5.65 -20.73
C VAL A 203 -11.52 -5.85 -21.71
N ALA A 204 -10.27 -5.76 -21.25
CA ALA A 204 -9.09 -6.00 -22.08
C ALA A 204 -8.96 -7.47 -22.51
N ASP A 205 -9.26 -8.40 -21.60
CA ASP A 205 -9.28 -9.84 -21.84
C ASP A 205 -10.51 -10.48 -21.18
N SER A 206 -11.47 -10.88 -22.01
CA SER A 206 -12.71 -11.55 -21.56
C SER A 206 -12.50 -12.88 -20.82
N THR A 207 -11.29 -13.45 -20.87
CA THR A 207 -10.92 -14.68 -20.17
C THR A 207 -10.24 -14.43 -18.82
N PHE A 208 -9.91 -13.18 -18.51
CA PHE A 208 -9.31 -12.80 -17.24
C PHE A 208 -10.21 -13.17 -16.06
N ASN A 209 -9.62 -13.75 -15.03
CA ASN A 209 -10.30 -14.14 -13.80
C ASN A 209 -9.38 -13.90 -12.59
N VAL A 210 -9.83 -13.07 -11.65
CA VAL A 210 -9.06 -12.68 -10.47
C VAL A 210 -8.70 -13.89 -9.61
N ASP A 211 -9.61 -14.85 -9.41
CA ASP A 211 -9.34 -16.03 -8.59
C ASP A 211 -8.20 -16.86 -9.19
N THR A 212 -8.17 -17.03 -10.51
CA THR A 212 -7.14 -17.79 -11.22
C THR A 212 -5.79 -17.09 -11.12
N ALA A 213 -5.76 -15.77 -11.37
CA ALA A 213 -4.54 -14.98 -11.26
C ALA A 213 -3.99 -14.97 -9.83
N PHE A 214 -4.85 -14.76 -8.84
CA PHE A 214 -4.47 -14.78 -7.42
C PHE A 214 -3.98 -16.16 -6.96
N ASN A 215 -4.61 -17.24 -7.40
CA ASN A 215 -4.15 -18.59 -7.07
C ASN A 215 -2.76 -18.89 -7.67
N ALA A 216 -2.49 -18.44 -8.90
CA ALA A 216 -1.15 -18.56 -9.51
C ALA A 216 -0.10 -17.77 -8.70
N PHE A 217 -0.42 -16.54 -8.32
CA PHE A 217 0.44 -15.70 -7.48
C PHE A 217 0.70 -16.29 -6.09
N SER A 218 -0.37 -16.57 -5.32
CA SER A 218 -0.27 -17.05 -3.93
C SER A 218 0.37 -18.44 -3.80
N SER A 219 0.44 -19.21 -4.89
CA SER A 219 1.15 -20.49 -4.94
C SER A 219 2.57 -20.41 -5.52
N ASN A 220 3.06 -19.20 -5.81
CA ASN A 220 4.34 -18.94 -6.48
C ASN A 220 4.50 -19.71 -7.79
N ASP A 221 3.44 -19.77 -8.61
CA ASP A 221 3.51 -20.28 -9.98
C ASP A 221 4.39 -19.35 -10.83
N SER A 222 4.97 -19.88 -11.91
CA SER A 222 5.79 -19.13 -12.87
C SER A 222 4.99 -18.21 -13.79
N GLU A 223 3.69 -18.43 -13.97
CA GLU A 223 2.82 -17.63 -14.84
C GLU A 223 2.07 -16.52 -14.07
N GLN A 224 2.80 -15.48 -13.63
CA GLN A 224 2.25 -14.40 -12.79
C GLN A 224 1.85 -13.13 -13.53
N GLN A 225 1.98 -13.07 -14.87
CA GLN A 225 1.74 -11.85 -15.63
C GLN A 225 0.33 -11.27 -15.40
N ALA A 226 -0.70 -12.13 -15.43
CA ALA A 226 -2.07 -11.69 -15.20
C ALA A 226 -2.28 -11.06 -13.81
N TRP A 227 -1.53 -11.51 -12.80
CA TRP A 227 -1.57 -10.92 -11.46
C TRP A 227 -0.83 -9.58 -11.43
N GLN A 228 0.33 -9.49 -12.08
CA GLN A 228 1.10 -8.24 -12.20
C GLN A 228 0.27 -7.16 -12.91
N ASP A 229 -0.38 -7.51 -14.02
CA ASP A 229 -1.26 -6.59 -14.77
C ASP A 229 -2.44 -6.13 -13.89
N TYR A 230 -3.07 -7.05 -13.15
CA TYR A 230 -4.15 -6.73 -12.22
C TYR A 230 -3.71 -5.79 -11.09
N SER A 231 -2.52 -6.04 -10.51
CA SER A 231 -1.92 -5.21 -9.47
C SER A 231 -1.66 -3.79 -9.97
N GLN A 232 -1.06 -3.66 -11.17
CA GLN A 232 -0.79 -2.36 -11.79
C GLN A 232 -2.09 -1.59 -12.06
N LEU A 233 -3.13 -2.27 -12.56
CA LEU A 233 -4.45 -1.66 -12.78
C LEU A 233 -5.11 -1.22 -11.47
N ALA A 234 -4.90 -1.95 -10.37
CA ALA A 234 -5.42 -1.57 -9.06
C ALA A 234 -4.73 -0.29 -8.55
N ALA A 235 -3.40 -0.19 -8.67
CA ALA A 235 -2.66 1.01 -8.33
C ALA A 235 -3.07 2.21 -9.21
N GLN A 236 -3.34 1.98 -10.51
CA GLN A 236 -3.79 3.01 -11.46
C GLN A 236 -5.15 3.64 -11.10
N TYR A 237 -5.96 3.01 -10.26
CA TYR A 237 -7.21 3.59 -9.75
C TYR A 237 -6.98 4.97 -9.11
N ILE A 238 -5.90 5.12 -8.32
CA ILE A 238 -5.61 6.35 -7.58
C ILE A 238 -5.38 7.52 -8.53
N PRO A 239 -4.37 7.51 -9.42
CA PRO A 239 -4.14 8.64 -10.33
C PRO A 239 -5.35 8.88 -11.25
N ASP A 240 -6.01 7.83 -11.77
CA ASP A 240 -7.18 8.01 -12.64
C ASP A 240 -8.36 8.72 -11.93
N ASN A 241 -8.46 8.60 -10.60
CA ASN A 241 -9.55 9.21 -9.80
C ASN A 241 -9.14 10.45 -9.00
N LEU A 242 -7.86 10.68 -8.78
CA LEU A 242 -7.36 11.86 -8.07
C LEU A 242 -7.44 13.10 -8.96
N PHE A 243 -7.09 12.97 -10.24
CA PHE A 243 -6.97 14.10 -11.17
C PHE A 243 -8.28 14.45 -11.89
N SER A 244 -9.35 13.69 -11.67
CA SER A 244 -10.63 13.92 -12.33
C SER A 244 -11.54 14.82 -11.48
N GLU A 245 -12.16 15.84 -12.08
CA GLU A 245 -13.23 16.63 -11.42
C GLU A 245 -14.43 15.74 -11.02
N GLN A 246 -14.59 14.59 -11.67
CA GLN A 246 -15.63 13.59 -11.39
C GLN A 246 -15.17 12.53 -10.38
N GLY A 247 -13.91 12.62 -9.93
CA GLY A 247 -13.27 11.74 -8.98
C GLY A 247 -13.75 11.89 -7.54
N ASN A 248 -13.25 11.04 -6.65
CA ASN A 248 -13.68 11.05 -5.25
C ASN A 248 -12.93 12.12 -4.45
N GLY A 249 -13.60 13.20 -4.07
CA GLY A 249 -13.00 14.29 -3.28
C GLY A 249 -12.50 13.91 -1.88
N LEU A 250 -12.75 12.69 -1.39
CA LEU A 250 -12.18 12.17 -0.15
C LEU A 250 -10.89 11.37 -0.36
N LEU A 251 -10.64 10.85 -1.57
CA LEU A 251 -9.44 10.07 -1.93
C LEU A 251 -8.12 10.77 -1.57
N PRO A 252 -7.95 12.10 -1.81
CA PRO A 252 -6.73 12.81 -1.42
C PRO A 252 -6.29 12.57 0.04
N ASN A 253 -7.25 12.44 0.96
CA ASN A 253 -6.95 12.29 2.39
C ASN A 253 -6.41 10.90 2.78
N VAL A 254 -6.52 9.91 1.89
CA VAL A 254 -6.17 8.50 2.16
C VAL A 254 -5.34 7.86 1.04
N ALA A 255 -4.90 8.62 0.03
CA ALA A 255 -4.23 8.08 -1.15
C ALA A 255 -3.00 7.23 -0.80
N GLY A 256 -2.18 7.69 0.14
CA GLY A 256 -1.02 6.94 0.63
C GLY A 256 -1.39 5.60 1.30
N GLN A 257 -2.41 5.59 2.16
CA GLN A 257 -2.87 4.36 2.83
C GLN A 257 -3.48 3.36 1.84
N VAL A 258 -4.24 3.85 0.87
CA VAL A 258 -4.82 3.04 -0.20
C VAL A 258 -3.71 2.43 -1.05
N ASN A 259 -2.71 3.24 -1.45
CA ASN A 259 -1.57 2.75 -2.23
C ASN A 259 -0.78 1.69 -1.46
N GLN A 260 -0.48 1.94 -0.18
CA GLN A 260 0.22 0.97 0.66
C GLN A 260 -0.53 -0.35 0.75
N THR A 261 -1.84 -0.30 1.01
CA THR A 261 -2.66 -1.51 1.16
C THR A 261 -2.70 -2.30 -0.14
N ILE A 262 -2.84 -1.63 -1.28
CA ILE A 262 -2.79 -2.28 -2.60
C ILE A 262 -1.43 -2.96 -2.78
N ALA A 263 -0.35 -2.20 -2.64
CA ALA A 263 1.01 -2.65 -2.87
C ALA A 263 1.36 -3.85 -1.97
N SER A 264 1.12 -3.74 -0.66
CA SER A 264 1.37 -4.83 0.29
C SER A 264 0.56 -6.08 -0.02
N VAL A 265 -0.75 -5.94 -0.28
CA VAL A 265 -1.59 -7.11 -0.56
C VAL A 265 -1.18 -7.78 -1.88
N THR A 266 -0.73 -7.02 -2.88
CA THR A 266 -0.38 -7.56 -4.20
C THR A 266 1.04 -8.12 -4.30
N THR A 267 1.93 -7.78 -3.37
CA THR A 267 3.31 -8.28 -3.34
C THR A 267 3.55 -9.31 -2.23
N TYR A 268 2.64 -9.46 -1.26
CA TYR A 268 2.79 -10.43 -0.17
C TYR A 268 2.79 -11.88 -0.68
N GLN A 269 3.89 -12.60 -0.49
CA GLN A 269 4.04 -14.00 -0.95
C GLN A 269 3.76 -15.05 0.14
N GLN A 270 3.75 -14.67 1.41
CA GLN A 270 3.72 -15.61 2.54
C GLN A 270 2.29 -15.89 3.02
N TRP A 271 1.36 -16.14 2.10
CA TRP A 271 -0.05 -16.35 2.45
C TRP A 271 -0.25 -17.60 3.32
N GLU A 272 -0.89 -17.41 4.48
CA GLU A 272 -1.19 -18.49 5.40
C GLU A 272 -2.67 -18.90 5.37
N PRO A 273 -2.97 -20.20 5.60
CA PRO A 273 -4.33 -20.64 5.81
C PRO A 273 -4.97 -19.90 6.98
N ARG A 274 -6.24 -19.55 6.83
CA ARG A 274 -6.99 -18.91 7.89
C ARG A 274 -7.23 -19.86 9.07
N VAL A 275 -6.85 -19.41 10.25
CA VAL A 275 -7.14 -20.12 11.50
C VAL A 275 -8.50 -19.63 12.05
N SER A 276 -9.43 -20.56 12.28
CA SER A 276 -10.76 -20.28 12.84
C SER A 276 -10.88 -20.85 14.24
N GLU A 277 -10.26 -20.21 15.22
CA GLU A 277 -10.36 -20.61 16.62
C GLU A 277 -11.52 -19.91 17.34
N ALA A 278 -12.13 -20.62 18.30
CA ALA A 278 -13.20 -20.06 19.12
C ALA A 278 -12.62 -19.00 20.06
N GLN A 279 -13.11 -17.77 19.94
CA GLN A 279 -12.61 -16.64 20.71
C GLN A 279 -13.49 -16.36 21.94
N SER A 280 -12.86 -16.00 23.05
CA SER A 280 -13.55 -15.58 24.27
C SER A 280 -13.65 -14.06 24.36
N ILE A 281 -14.76 -13.56 24.90
CA ILE A 281 -14.92 -12.12 25.18
C ILE A 281 -13.89 -11.60 26.18
N ASP A 282 -13.49 -12.44 27.13
CA ASP A 282 -12.49 -12.11 28.15
C ASP A 282 -11.05 -12.44 27.69
N SER A 283 -10.84 -12.63 26.38
CA SER A 283 -9.53 -12.96 25.82
C SER A 283 -8.52 -11.85 26.15
N ARG A 284 -7.32 -12.28 26.56
CA ARG A 284 -6.18 -11.41 26.90
C ARG A 284 -5.11 -11.39 25.81
N GLU A 285 -5.41 -11.96 24.65
CA GLU A 285 -4.50 -12.13 23.51
C GLU A 285 -3.79 -10.81 23.15
N LEU A 286 -4.54 -9.73 22.91
CA LEU A 286 -3.94 -8.42 22.61
C LEU A 286 -2.97 -7.92 23.69
N LEU A 287 -3.21 -8.21 24.97
CA LEU A 287 -2.27 -7.82 26.04
C LEU A 287 -0.99 -8.64 25.99
N VAL A 288 -1.08 -9.92 25.59
CA VAL A 288 0.07 -10.78 25.35
C VAL A 288 0.84 -10.28 24.13
N ASP A 289 0.18 -9.94 23.04
CA ASP A 289 0.81 -9.46 21.81
C ASP A 289 1.57 -8.15 22.05
N VAL A 290 0.89 -7.20 22.71
CA VAL A 290 1.50 -5.93 23.13
C VAL A 290 2.70 -6.19 24.04
N ARG A 291 2.59 -7.07 25.04
CA ARG A 291 3.71 -7.41 25.95
C ARG A 291 4.87 -8.08 25.21
N ASN A 292 4.59 -8.95 24.24
CA ASN A 292 5.61 -9.63 23.45
C ASN A 292 6.40 -8.64 22.61
N ILE A 293 5.72 -7.74 21.89
CA ILE A 293 6.36 -6.69 21.10
C ILE A 293 7.17 -5.73 22.00
N ILE A 294 6.62 -5.38 23.17
CA ILE A 294 7.35 -4.60 24.17
C ILE A 294 8.62 -5.33 24.63
N GLY A 295 8.50 -6.64 24.87
CA GLY A 295 9.59 -7.51 25.29
C GLY A 295 10.70 -7.57 24.25
N VAL A 296 10.34 -7.75 22.97
CA VAL A 296 11.28 -7.75 21.84
C VAL A 296 12.03 -6.43 21.77
N ALA A 297 11.33 -5.29 21.77
CA ALA A 297 11.97 -3.98 21.69
C ALA A 297 12.88 -3.69 22.89
N ARG A 298 12.47 -4.04 24.12
CA ARG A 298 13.32 -3.91 25.31
C ARG A 298 14.54 -4.82 25.26
N LEU A 299 14.40 -6.02 24.70
CA LEU A 299 15.51 -6.94 24.54
C LEU A 299 16.52 -6.40 23.53
N GLN A 300 16.05 -5.82 22.42
CA GLN A 300 16.91 -5.14 21.45
C GLN A 300 17.68 -4.00 22.13
N GLU A 301 16.99 -3.13 22.87
CA GLU A 301 17.62 -2.00 23.56
C GLU A 301 18.66 -2.43 24.60
N LYS A 302 18.37 -3.46 25.40
CA LYS A 302 19.24 -3.83 26.53
C LYS A 302 20.37 -4.78 26.18
N SER A 303 20.12 -5.71 25.25
CA SER A 303 21.02 -6.84 24.99
C SER A 303 21.63 -6.82 23.60
N TYR A 304 20.94 -6.23 22.62
CA TYR A 304 21.36 -6.24 21.22
C TYR A 304 21.53 -4.82 20.64
N SER A 305 21.71 -3.79 21.48
CA SER A 305 21.79 -2.40 21.04
C SER A 305 22.90 -2.18 20.01
N ASN A 306 24.06 -2.81 20.21
CA ASN A 306 25.19 -2.71 19.30
C ASN A 306 24.91 -3.40 17.95
N GLU A 307 24.18 -4.51 17.96
CA GLU A 307 23.77 -5.21 16.73
C GLU A 307 22.76 -4.34 15.97
N LEU A 308 21.75 -3.83 16.67
CA LEU A 308 20.74 -2.94 16.13
C LEU A 308 21.37 -1.66 15.54
N ASP A 309 22.34 -1.08 16.24
CA ASP A 309 23.11 0.07 15.77
C ASP A 309 23.90 -0.23 14.48
N ALA A 310 24.50 -1.43 14.39
CA ALA A 310 25.21 -1.87 13.19
C ALA A 310 24.26 -2.07 12.02
N LYS A 311 23.14 -2.77 12.24
CA LYS A 311 22.08 -3.02 11.26
C LYS A 311 21.50 -1.72 10.68
N PHE A 312 21.24 -0.73 11.53
CA PHE A 312 20.77 0.58 11.06
C PHE A 312 21.85 1.38 10.33
N ALA A 313 23.11 1.31 10.80
CA ALA A 313 24.20 2.00 10.12
C ALA A 313 24.46 1.44 8.72
N GLU A 314 24.30 0.13 8.51
CA GLU A 314 24.42 -0.49 7.19
C GLU A 314 23.29 -0.08 6.25
N LEU A 315 22.04 -0.08 6.75
CA LEU A 315 20.90 0.36 5.94
C LEU A 315 21.02 1.85 5.59
N GLU A 316 21.42 2.71 6.54
CA GLU A 316 21.71 4.12 6.26
C GLU A 316 22.87 4.28 5.26
N GLY A 317 23.88 3.40 5.31
CA GLY A 317 25.00 3.37 4.36
C GLY A 317 24.62 2.88 2.96
N ALA A 318 23.53 2.11 2.81
CA ALA A 318 23.02 1.72 1.49
C ALA A 318 22.51 2.94 0.70
N PHE A 319 21.95 3.93 1.39
CA PHE A 319 21.36 5.15 0.83
C PHE A 319 22.19 6.42 1.11
N ASP A 320 23.52 6.30 1.04
CA ASP A 320 24.47 7.38 1.32
C ASP A 320 24.68 8.37 0.15
N GLU A 321 25.55 9.36 0.36
CA GLU A 321 25.93 10.37 -0.65
C GLU A 321 26.57 9.74 -1.91
N ASP A 322 27.28 8.62 -1.77
CA ASP A 322 27.90 7.93 -2.91
C ASP A 322 26.81 7.29 -3.80
N THR A 323 25.79 6.68 -3.20
CA THR A 323 24.60 6.18 -3.91
C THR A 323 23.92 7.32 -4.66
N GLN A 324 23.66 8.43 -3.98
CA GLN A 324 23.06 9.62 -4.59
C GLN A 324 23.90 10.16 -5.76
N ALA A 325 25.22 10.22 -5.60
CA ALA A 325 26.13 10.70 -6.65
C ALA A 325 26.10 9.80 -7.89
N THR A 326 26.10 8.47 -7.72
CA THR A 326 26.01 7.52 -8.86
C THR A 326 24.69 7.65 -9.63
N LEU A 327 23.56 7.77 -8.92
CA LEU A 327 22.24 8.00 -9.53
C LEU A 327 22.18 9.34 -10.26
N THR A 328 22.68 10.41 -9.63
CA THR A 328 22.70 11.76 -10.22
C THR A 328 23.54 11.79 -11.49
N ALA A 329 24.71 11.14 -11.48
CA ALA A 329 25.58 11.09 -12.64
C ALA A 329 24.95 10.31 -13.81
N LEU A 330 24.25 9.20 -13.54
CA LEU A 330 23.50 8.46 -14.56
C LEU A 330 22.42 9.34 -15.20
N THR A 331 21.54 9.93 -14.38
CA THR A 331 20.43 10.76 -14.85
C THR A 331 20.91 11.96 -15.66
N ASN A 332 21.96 12.64 -15.20
CA ASN A 332 22.50 13.80 -15.90
C ASN A 332 23.21 13.43 -17.20
N ALA A 333 23.96 12.33 -17.23
CA ALA A 333 24.60 11.84 -18.45
C ALA A 333 23.55 11.48 -19.52
N LEU A 334 22.48 10.77 -19.13
CA LEU A 334 21.37 10.46 -20.03
C LEU A 334 20.69 11.72 -20.56
N ASN A 335 20.32 12.64 -19.67
CA ASN A 335 19.64 13.88 -20.04
C ASN A 335 20.47 14.70 -21.03
N GLU A 336 21.77 14.87 -20.77
CA GLU A 336 22.66 15.62 -21.66
C GLU A 336 22.83 14.94 -23.02
N VAL A 337 23.05 13.62 -23.06
CA VAL A 337 23.24 12.91 -24.33
C VAL A 337 21.95 12.92 -25.16
N ILE A 338 20.81 12.59 -24.56
CA ILE A 338 19.52 12.55 -25.25
C ILE A 338 19.15 13.95 -25.77
N THR A 339 19.37 15.01 -24.98
CA THR A 339 19.04 16.39 -25.39
C THR A 339 19.91 16.90 -26.53
N ASN A 340 21.13 16.37 -26.72
CA ASN A 340 22.04 16.82 -27.79
C ASN A 340 22.07 15.89 -29.01
N TYR A 341 21.82 14.59 -28.83
CA TYR A 341 22.05 13.56 -29.83
C TYR A 341 20.85 12.62 -30.00
N SER A 342 19.64 13.16 -30.15
CA SER A 342 18.43 12.37 -30.40
C SER A 342 17.51 13.06 -31.42
N PRO A 343 16.48 12.35 -31.93
CA PRO A 343 15.43 12.97 -32.74
C PRO A 343 14.70 14.12 -32.01
N LEU A 344 14.68 14.10 -30.67
CA LEU A 344 14.11 15.19 -29.87
C LEU A 344 14.94 16.48 -29.99
N ALA A 345 16.25 16.37 -30.21
CA ALA A 345 17.14 17.51 -30.39
C ALA A 345 16.98 18.11 -31.80
N ASP A 346 17.11 17.25 -32.81
CA ASP A 346 16.89 17.56 -34.22
C ASP A 346 16.78 16.23 -35.01
N ASP A 347 15.68 16.02 -35.72
CA ASP A 347 15.47 14.85 -36.61
C ASP A 347 16.62 14.67 -37.64
N SER A 348 17.39 15.73 -37.90
CA SER A 348 18.53 15.72 -38.81
C SER A 348 19.81 15.10 -38.24
N VAL A 349 19.98 14.97 -36.91
CA VAL A 349 21.24 14.49 -36.25
C VAL A 349 21.71 13.16 -36.85
N PRO A 350 22.79 13.08 -37.63
CA PRO A 350 23.16 11.86 -38.35
C PRO A 350 23.61 10.73 -37.40
N ALA A 351 23.53 9.47 -37.87
CA ALA A 351 24.18 8.38 -37.16
C ALA A 351 25.71 8.56 -37.21
N GLY A 352 26.41 8.23 -36.13
CA GLY A 352 27.85 8.39 -36.04
C GLY A 352 28.36 8.45 -34.60
N GLN A 353 29.67 8.68 -34.50
CA GLN A 353 30.38 8.81 -33.22
C GLN A 353 30.53 10.28 -32.84
N TYR A 354 30.18 10.59 -31.60
CA TYR A 354 30.21 11.92 -31.02
C TYR A 354 30.98 11.91 -29.70
N SER A 355 31.41 13.09 -29.27
CA SER A 355 31.97 13.29 -27.94
C SER A 355 31.29 14.47 -27.28
N LEU A 356 30.86 14.28 -26.04
CA LEU A 356 30.24 15.29 -25.20
C LEU A 356 30.93 15.29 -23.84
N ARG A 357 31.64 16.37 -23.52
CA ARG A 357 32.55 16.41 -22.35
C ARG A 357 33.57 15.26 -22.45
N ASP A 358 33.61 14.39 -21.43
CA ASP A 358 34.45 13.20 -21.36
C ASP A 358 33.66 11.91 -21.65
N LEU A 359 32.53 12.02 -22.36
CA LEU A 359 31.72 10.91 -22.86
C LEU A 359 31.95 10.70 -24.36
N ASP A 360 32.14 9.44 -24.74
CA ASP A 360 32.11 8.94 -26.10
C ASP A 360 30.75 8.32 -26.39
N ILE A 361 30.11 8.73 -27.49
CA ILE A 361 28.73 8.36 -27.83
C ILE A 361 28.72 7.74 -29.23
N ASP A 362 28.27 6.49 -29.34
CA ASP A 362 27.98 5.85 -30.63
C ASP A 362 26.46 5.84 -30.85
N TYR A 363 25.97 6.58 -31.84
CA TYR A 363 24.55 6.77 -32.11
C TYR A 363 24.12 6.19 -33.46
N SER A 364 23.04 5.41 -33.46
CA SER A 364 22.36 4.89 -34.65
C SER A 364 20.92 5.41 -34.75
N LYS A 365 20.40 5.58 -35.97
CA LYS A 365 19.04 6.11 -36.23
C LYS A 365 17.94 5.05 -36.37
N SER A 366 18.26 3.81 -36.73
CA SER A 366 17.21 2.81 -37.01
C SER A 366 17.69 1.38 -36.75
N PRO A 367 17.27 0.75 -35.63
CA PRO A 367 16.57 1.38 -34.50
C PRO A 367 17.42 2.49 -33.86
N TYR A 368 16.80 3.38 -33.07
CA TYR A 368 17.55 4.41 -32.35
C TYR A 368 18.34 3.74 -31.23
N THR A 369 19.67 3.87 -31.25
CA THR A 369 20.53 3.28 -30.22
C THR A 369 21.63 4.23 -29.81
N TRP A 370 21.98 4.23 -28.52
CA TRP A 370 23.11 4.96 -27.96
C TRP A 370 23.98 3.99 -27.17
N ALA A 371 25.26 3.92 -27.50
CA ALA A 371 26.28 3.38 -26.61
C ALA A 371 27.10 4.56 -26.07
N ILE A 372 26.98 4.84 -24.77
CA ILE A 372 27.62 5.95 -24.09
C ILE A 372 28.66 5.39 -23.14
N THR A 373 29.91 5.79 -23.28
CA THR A 373 31.00 5.34 -22.40
C THR A 373 31.89 6.51 -22.04
N GLY A 374 32.55 6.48 -20.88
CA GLY A 374 33.51 7.51 -20.48
C GLY A 374 33.35 7.90 -19.03
N THR A 375 33.47 9.20 -18.74
CA THR A 375 33.28 9.73 -17.38
C THR A 375 32.33 10.92 -17.35
N TYR A 376 31.46 10.97 -16.33
CA TYR A 376 30.62 12.13 -16.03
C TYR A 376 30.80 12.49 -14.56
N ASP A 377 31.07 13.77 -14.25
CA ASP A 377 31.43 14.25 -12.91
C ASP A 377 32.56 13.44 -12.23
N ASN A 378 33.53 12.98 -13.03
CA ASN A 378 34.65 12.10 -12.67
C ASN A 378 34.27 10.65 -12.30
N LEU A 379 33.02 10.25 -12.54
CA LEU A 379 32.56 8.88 -12.33
C LEU A 379 32.56 8.13 -13.66
N PRO A 380 33.18 6.93 -13.76
CA PRO A 380 33.05 6.06 -14.92
C PRO A 380 31.58 5.68 -15.17
N ILE A 381 31.13 5.85 -16.41
CA ILE A 381 29.78 5.51 -16.86
C ILE A 381 29.84 4.66 -18.13
N SER A 382 28.97 3.66 -18.20
CA SER A 382 28.65 2.91 -19.42
C SER A 382 27.15 2.74 -19.52
N ILE A 383 26.54 3.15 -20.64
CA ILE A 383 25.10 3.07 -20.88
C ILE A 383 24.87 2.53 -22.29
N ASP A 384 24.02 1.52 -22.42
CA ASP A 384 23.47 1.06 -23.69
C ASP A 384 21.96 1.31 -23.69
N LEU A 385 21.49 2.20 -24.57
CA LEU A 385 20.08 2.56 -24.71
C LEU A 385 19.58 2.18 -26.10
N SER A 386 18.41 1.53 -26.18
CA SER A 386 17.78 1.12 -27.44
C SER A 386 16.31 1.51 -27.44
N ILE A 387 15.90 2.34 -28.42
CA ILE A 387 14.53 2.81 -28.63
C ILE A 387 14.06 2.33 -30.01
N PRO A 388 13.46 1.13 -30.12
CA PRO A 388 12.94 0.61 -31.37
C PRO A 388 11.69 1.36 -31.86
N THR A 389 10.85 1.86 -30.94
CA THR A 389 9.66 2.63 -31.29
C THR A 389 9.89 4.09 -30.92
N PHE A 390 9.95 4.95 -31.94
CA PHE A 390 9.87 6.40 -31.76
C PHE A 390 8.88 6.93 -32.78
N ARG A 391 7.68 7.28 -32.30
CA ARG A 391 6.58 7.76 -33.12
C ARG A 391 6.21 9.17 -32.68
N VAL A 392 6.15 10.08 -33.64
CA VAL A 392 5.54 11.39 -33.46
C VAL A 392 4.30 11.44 -34.36
N SER A 393 3.12 11.65 -33.79
CA SER A 393 1.85 11.65 -34.55
C SER A 393 0.82 12.58 -33.91
N GLY A 394 0.36 13.58 -34.68
CA GLY A 394 -0.76 14.44 -34.26
C GLY A 394 -2.15 13.78 -34.33
N VAL A 395 -2.24 12.48 -34.60
CA VAL A 395 -3.52 11.72 -34.63
C VAL A 395 -3.48 10.52 -33.68
N LEU A 396 -2.36 9.81 -33.63
CA LEU A 396 -2.19 8.62 -32.80
C LEU A 396 -1.41 8.89 -31.50
N GLY A 397 -1.04 10.14 -31.27
CA GLY A 397 -0.16 10.52 -30.17
C GLY A 397 1.30 10.13 -30.40
N ASN A 398 2.17 10.77 -29.63
CA ASN A 398 3.60 10.46 -29.61
C ASN A 398 3.83 9.21 -28.75
N LYS A 399 4.73 8.33 -29.17
CA LYS A 399 5.05 7.10 -28.43
C LYS A 399 6.53 6.79 -28.55
N ILE A 400 7.20 6.62 -27.41
CA ILE A 400 8.59 6.22 -27.29
C ILE A 400 8.61 4.94 -26.47
N GLU A 401 9.19 3.88 -27.02
CA GLU A 401 9.39 2.62 -26.29
C GLU A 401 10.83 2.17 -26.43
N GLY A 402 11.44 1.79 -25.31
CA GLY A 402 12.84 1.39 -25.28
C GLY A 402 13.24 0.54 -24.09
N VAL A 403 14.51 0.18 -24.09
CA VAL A 403 15.20 -0.56 -23.04
C VAL A 403 16.57 0.08 -22.83
N MET A 404 17.11 -0.02 -21.62
CA MET A 404 18.40 0.55 -21.27
C MET A 404 19.16 -0.36 -20.31
N SER A 405 20.46 -0.54 -20.49
CA SER A 405 21.34 -1.02 -19.43
C SER A 405 22.37 0.06 -19.10
N ALA A 406 22.71 0.22 -17.83
CA ALA A 406 23.66 1.23 -17.40
C ALA A 406 24.50 0.77 -16.21
N THR A 407 25.72 1.27 -16.12
CA THR A 407 26.61 1.12 -14.97
C THR A 407 27.29 2.44 -14.64
N VAL A 408 27.38 2.76 -13.35
CA VAL A 408 28.11 3.92 -12.82
C VAL A 408 28.93 3.49 -11.61
N THR A 409 30.21 3.84 -11.57
CA THR A 409 31.11 3.46 -10.47
C THR A 409 31.57 4.69 -9.69
N ASN A 410 31.46 4.66 -8.36
CA ASN A 410 32.06 5.64 -7.44
C ASN A 410 32.76 4.92 -6.28
N GLY A 411 34.09 4.85 -6.32
CA GLY A 411 34.89 4.16 -5.29
C GLY A 411 34.53 2.67 -5.21
N SER A 412 33.98 2.24 -4.08
CA SER A 412 33.46 0.88 -3.87
C SER A 412 31.97 0.72 -4.21
N THR A 413 31.29 1.80 -4.59
CA THR A 413 29.88 1.80 -4.99
C THR A 413 29.79 1.55 -6.51
N LEU A 414 29.06 0.53 -6.92
CA LEU A 414 28.73 0.26 -8.32
C LEU A 414 27.20 0.20 -8.47
N LEU A 415 26.65 1.20 -9.14
CA LEU A 415 25.26 1.21 -9.59
C LEU A 415 25.19 0.46 -10.93
N SER A 416 24.30 -0.52 -11.02
CA SER A 416 23.90 -1.20 -12.24
C SER A 416 22.39 -1.08 -12.40
N VAL A 417 21.93 -0.73 -13.60
CA VAL A 417 20.51 -0.53 -13.91
C VAL A 417 20.19 -1.31 -15.18
N ASP A 418 19.09 -2.05 -15.16
CA ASP A 418 18.52 -2.72 -16.33
C ASP A 418 17.05 -2.32 -16.47
N VAL A 419 16.76 -1.46 -17.44
CA VAL A 419 15.42 -0.98 -17.77
C VAL A 419 14.82 -1.93 -18.79
N SER A 420 13.95 -2.81 -18.30
CA SER A 420 13.20 -3.74 -19.13
C SER A 420 12.10 -3.07 -19.95
N GLU A 421 11.57 -1.94 -19.47
CA GLU A 421 10.55 -1.16 -20.16
C GLU A 421 10.70 0.34 -19.85
N LEU A 422 10.96 1.11 -20.91
CA LEU A 422 10.78 2.55 -20.94
C LEU A 422 9.63 2.85 -21.88
N LEU A 423 8.54 3.45 -21.38
CA LEU A 423 7.39 3.85 -22.18
C LEU A 423 7.09 5.33 -21.94
N ILE A 424 7.07 6.12 -23.00
CA ILE A 424 6.56 7.50 -22.94
C ILE A 424 5.47 7.62 -24.00
N GLN A 425 4.26 7.93 -23.59
CA GLN A 425 3.11 8.03 -24.47
C GLN A 425 2.36 9.33 -24.24
N PHE A 426 2.15 10.08 -25.32
CA PHE A 426 1.37 11.32 -25.31
C PHE A 426 0.07 11.07 -26.08
N ASP A 427 -1.01 11.71 -25.65
CA ASP A 427 -2.35 11.57 -26.26
C ASP A 427 -2.47 12.29 -27.62
N GLY A 428 -1.52 13.18 -27.94
CA GLY A 428 -1.47 13.94 -29.18
C GLY A 428 -2.31 15.22 -29.18
N ILE A 429 -2.82 15.66 -28.03
CA ILE A 429 -3.54 16.93 -27.90
C ILE A 429 -2.53 18.05 -27.59
N ASP A 430 -2.02 18.67 -28.65
CA ASP A 430 -1.05 19.78 -28.55
C ASP A 430 -1.70 21.13 -28.16
N VAL A 431 -3.03 21.24 -28.13
CA VAL A 431 -3.75 22.52 -27.96
C VAL A 431 -4.93 22.38 -27.01
N VAL A 432 -4.77 22.99 -25.83
CA VAL A 432 -5.86 23.30 -24.90
C VAL A 432 -6.78 24.31 -25.57
N ASN A 433 -8.06 23.99 -25.68
CA ASN A 433 -9.08 24.91 -26.17
C ASN A 433 -10.23 24.99 -25.18
N GLU A 434 -11.09 26.01 -25.31
CA GLU A 434 -12.25 26.24 -24.42
C GLU A 434 -13.21 25.04 -24.31
N THR A 435 -13.10 24.06 -25.21
CA THR A 435 -13.92 22.85 -25.23
C THR A 435 -13.27 21.64 -24.58
N ASN A 436 -11.98 21.67 -24.24
CA ASN A 436 -11.26 20.57 -23.58
C ASN A 436 -10.16 21.11 -22.65
N PRO A 437 -10.52 21.77 -21.54
CA PRO A 437 -9.57 22.39 -20.61
C PRO A 437 -8.72 21.37 -19.82
N ASP A 438 -9.19 20.13 -19.69
CA ASP A 438 -8.63 19.11 -18.76
C ASP A 438 -7.94 17.94 -19.48
N ALA A 439 -7.33 18.17 -20.65
CA ALA A 439 -6.67 17.09 -21.39
C ALA A 439 -5.39 16.61 -20.67
N ASP A 440 -5.34 15.32 -20.32
CA ASP A 440 -4.11 14.65 -19.89
C ASP A 440 -3.21 14.45 -21.11
N THR A 441 -2.15 15.24 -21.19
CA THR A 441 -1.35 15.36 -22.42
C THR A 441 -0.29 14.25 -22.56
N GLY A 442 -0.10 13.40 -21.55
CA GLY A 442 0.74 12.21 -21.67
C GLY A 442 1.14 11.53 -20.36
N ILE A 443 1.54 10.27 -20.49
CA ILE A 443 2.08 9.41 -19.43
C ILE A 443 3.54 9.03 -19.78
N ALA A 444 4.39 8.93 -18.77
CA ALA A 444 5.69 8.29 -18.86
C ALA A 444 5.81 7.22 -17.79
N GLN A 445 6.16 6.01 -18.19
CA GLN A 445 6.35 4.85 -17.33
C GLN A 445 7.78 4.34 -17.50
N LEU A 446 8.42 4.04 -16.38
CA LEU A 446 9.74 3.45 -16.29
C LEU A 446 9.65 2.22 -15.38
N THR A 447 10.05 1.06 -15.89
CA THR A 447 10.19 -0.17 -15.11
C THR A 447 11.62 -0.68 -15.25
N THR A 448 12.32 -0.83 -14.12
CA THR A 448 13.75 -1.15 -14.12
C THR A 448 14.19 -1.93 -12.90
N ASN A 449 15.16 -2.80 -13.09
CA ASN A 449 15.85 -3.51 -12.02
C ASN A 449 17.11 -2.71 -11.66
N VAL A 450 17.27 -2.40 -10.38
CA VAL A 450 18.39 -1.62 -9.85
C VAL A 450 19.22 -2.50 -8.94
N VAL A 451 20.53 -2.52 -9.16
CA VAL A 451 21.50 -3.20 -8.29
C VAL A 451 22.61 -2.22 -7.90
N ILE A 452 22.78 -1.96 -6.61
CA ILE A 452 23.83 -1.11 -6.04
C ILE A 452 24.73 -1.99 -5.18
N ASN A 453 25.90 -2.31 -5.75
CA ASN A 453 26.96 -3.02 -5.04
C ASN A 453 27.75 -2.02 -4.18
N LYS A 454 27.91 -2.33 -2.90
CA LYS A 454 28.68 -1.56 -1.91
C LYS A 454 29.82 -2.41 -1.35
N ALA A 455 30.74 -1.80 -0.61
CA ALA A 455 31.84 -2.53 0.03
C ALA A 455 31.38 -3.61 1.02
N ASN A 456 30.24 -3.37 1.69
CA ASN A 456 29.75 -4.21 2.79
C ASN A 456 28.36 -4.81 2.51
N GLY A 457 27.87 -4.77 1.26
CA GLY A 457 26.56 -5.31 0.93
C GLY A 457 26.11 -5.00 -0.49
N GLU A 458 24.92 -5.48 -0.84
CA GLU A 458 24.26 -5.27 -2.11
C GLU A 458 22.81 -4.81 -1.86
N LEU A 459 22.40 -3.77 -2.58
CA LEU A 459 21.01 -3.34 -2.68
C LEU A 459 20.50 -3.81 -4.04
N ALA A 460 19.47 -4.65 -4.10
CA ALA A 460 18.89 -5.09 -5.36
C ALA A 460 17.36 -4.99 -5.30
N GLY A 461 16.72 -4.56 -6.38
CA GLY A 461 15.26 -4.47 -6.40
C GLY A 461 14.68 -3.99 -7.73
N ASP A 462 13.36 -4.09 -7.82
CA ASP A 462 12.56 -3.64 -8.94
C ASP A 462 11.99 -2.25 -8.63
N LEU A 463 12.13 -1.34 -9.58
CA LEU A 463 11.66 0.04 -9.55
C LEU A 463 10.63 0.25 -10.64
N SER A 464 9.45 0.72 -10.27
CA SER A 464 8.45 1.26 -11.17
C SER A 464 8.17 2.73 -10.86
N LEU A 465 8.12 3.56 -11.89
CA LEU A 465 7.87 4.98 -11.78
C LEU A 465 6.91 5.43 -12.88
N ASN A 466 5.88 6.18 -12.51
CA ASN A 466 4.95 6.79 -13.44
C ASN A 466 4.97 8.31 -13.26
N LEU A 467 5.06 9.02 -14.38
CA LEU A 467 4.94 10.46 -14.47
C LEU A 467 3.72 10.78 -15.32
N ASN A 468 2.93 11.74 -14.86
CA ASN A 468 1.78 12.24 -15.63
C ASN A 468 2.06 13.69 -16.06
N ARG A 469 1.65 14.02 -17.29
CA ARG A 469 1.83 15.34 -17.88
C ARG A 469 0.48 15.92 -18.28
N PHE A 470 0.06 16.95 -17.59
CA PHE A 470 -1.25 17.57 -17.74
C PHE A 470 -1.09 19.09 -17.88
N VAL A 471 -2.21 19.78 -18.07
CA VAL A 471 -2.26 21.24 -18.12
C VAL A 471 -2.84 21.72 -16.80
N ASP A 472 -2.11 22.60 -16.11
CA ASP A 472 -2.54 23.12 -14.82
C ASP A 472 -3.66 24.18 -14.97
N SER A 473 -4.16 24.65 -13.83
CA SER A 473 -5.21 25.68 -13.79
C SER A 473 -4.82 27.04 -14.41
N PHE A 474 -3.54 27.24 -14.70
CA PHE A 474 -3.00 28.44 -15.37
C PHE A 474 -2.80 28.23 -16.88
N GLY A 475 -3.08 27.04 -17.40
CA GLY A 475 -2.87 26.70 -18.80
C GLY A 475 -1.41 26.36 -19.12
N GLU A 476 -0.57 26.10 -18.11
CA GLU A 476 0.81 25.68 -18.28
C GLU A 476 0.91 24.15 -18.26
N VAL A 477 1.77 23.60 -19.12
CA VAL A 477 2.05 22.17 -19.12
C VAL A 477 2.95 21.85 -17.95
N SER A 478 2.51 20.96 -17.07
CA SER A 478 3.27 20.48 -15.93
C SER A 478 3.40 18.96 -15.96
N THR A 479 4.47 18.45 -15.34
CA THR A 479 4.76 17.02 -15.19
C THR A 479 4.90 16.74 -13.70
N THR A 480 4.16 15.76 -13.19
CA THR A 480 4.23 15.34 -11.77
C THR A 480 4.58 13.87 -11.66
N LEU A 481 5.27 13.50 -10.58
CA LEU A 481 5.45 12.10 -10.21
C LEU A 481 4.12 11.54 -9.69
N SER A 482 3.42 10.76 -10.51
CA SER A 482 2.12 10.23 -10.12
C SER A 482 2.25 9.04 -9.18
N SER A 483 3.22 8.16 -9.42
CA SER A 483 3.54 7.05 -8.51
C SER A 483 4.98 6.58 -8.65
N PHE A 484 5.48 6.03 -7.55
CA PHE A 484 6.79 5.39 -7.39
C PHE A 484 6.60 4.13 -6.56
N ASP A 485 7.21 3.03 -6.99
CA ASP A 485 7.21 1.75 -6.28
C ASP A 485 8.61 1.16 -6.41
N PHE A 486 9.28 0.95 -5.29
CA PHE A 486 10.56 0.26 -5.20
C PHE A 486 10.45 -0.90 -4.23
N GLN A 487 10.53 -2.13 -4.74
CA GLN A 487 10.57 -3.34 -3.94
C GLN A 487 11.94 -3.99 -4.08
N GLY A 488 12.62 -4.26 -2.97
CA GLY A 488 13.95 -4.85 -3.03
C GLY A 488 14.47 -5.40 -1.71
N ASP A 489 15.69 -5.88 -1.77
CA ASP A 489 16.44 -6.49 -0.69
C ASP A 489 17.78 -5.77 -0.50
N PHE A 490 18.15 -5.58 0.76
CA PHE A 490 19.51 -5.23 1.14
C PHE A 490 20.18 -6.44 1.80
N GLU A 491 21.20 -6.98 1.14
CA GLU A 491 21.98 -8.12 1.62
C GLU A 491 23.36 -7.69 2.11
N SER A 492 23.72 -8.06 3.34
CA SER A 492 25.04 -7.88 3.94
C SER A 492 25.47 -9.12 4.75
N GLU A 493 26.70 -9.12 5.27
CA GLU A 493 27.13 -10.16 6.21
C GLU A 493 26.36 -10.14 7.54
N VAL A 494 25.72 -9.01 7.89
CA VAL A 494 25.03 -8.79 9.16
C VAL A 494 23.53 -9.03 9.04
N GLN A 495 22.92 -8.69 7.91
CA GLN A 495 21.48 -8.83 7.72
C GLN A 495 21.10 -9.01 6.25
N SER A 496 19.94 -9.63 6.04
CA SER A 496 19.16 -9.50 4.82
C SER A 496 17.86 -8.82 5.23
N THR A 497 17.58 -7.68 4.62
CA THR A 497 16.43 -6.83 4.95
C THR A 497 15.67 -6.57 3.66
N ALA A 498 14.47 -7.14 3.54
CA ALA A 498 13.56 -6.77 2.46
C ALA A 498 12.90 -5.44 2.81
N PHE A 499 12.66 -4.61 1.81
CA PHE A 499 11.99 -3.34 1.97
C PHE A 499 11.15 -2.98 0.75
N HIS A 500 10.06 -2.26 1.01
CA HIS A 500 9.15 -1.77 -0.02
C HIS A 500 8.89 -0.30 0.24
N ILE A 501 9.27 0.55 -0.71
CA ILE A 501 9.08 2.00 -0.65
C ILE A 501 8.11 2.37 -1.76
N THR A 502 7.02 3.03 -1.40
CA THR A 502 6.15 3.62 -2.42
C THR A 502 5.98 5.11 -2.17
N ALA A 503 5.68 5.84 -3.24
CA ALA A 503 5.20 7.20 -3.16
C ALA A 503 4.06 7.39 -4.15
N ILE A 504 3.08 8.18 -3.78
CA ILE A 504 1.96 8.51 -4.67
C ILE A 504 1.57 9.97 -4.50
N GLU A 505 1.24 10.62 -5.61
CA GLU A 505 0.63 11.95 -5.57
C GLU A 505 -0.69 11.88 -4.79
N SER A 506 -0.88 12.79 -3.84
CA SER A 506 -2.02 12.79 -2.94
C SER A 506 -2.91 14.02 -3.11
N SER A 507 -2.50 15.01 -3.91
CA SER A 507 -3.23 16.23 -4.20
C SER A 507 -3.79 16.25 -5.64
N PRO A 508 -5.04 16.74 -5.82
CA PRO A 508 -5.57 17.07 -7.14
C PRO A 508 -5.05 18.42 -7.66
N PHE A 509 -4.44 19.25 -6.80
CA PHE A 509 -3.91 20.57 -7.15
C PHE A 509 -2.45 20.45 -7.53
N ILE A 510 -2.20 20.34 -8.82
CA ILE A 510 -0.87 20.13 -9.36
C ILE A 510 -0.28 21.49 -9.78
N GLY A 511 1.01 21.72 -9.47
CA GLY A 511 1.73 22.93 -9.88
C GLY A 511 2.10 23.93 -8.77
N GLU A 512 1.92 23.61 -7.49
CA GLU A 512 2.73 24.28 -6.44
C GLU A 512 4.14 23.64 -6.45
N GLU A 513 5.20 24.38 -6.08
CA GLU A 513 6.61 24.03 -6.30
C GLU A 513 7.08 22.66 -5.72
N ASN A 514 6.22 21.92 -5.01
CA ASN A 514 6.50 20.59 -4.46
C ASN A 514 5.34 19.63 -4.77
N ASP A 515 5.62 18.45 -5.34
CA ASP A 515 4.68 17.33 -5.43
C ASP A 515 4.19 16.95 -4.01
N ASP A 516 2.88 16.75 -3.80
CA ASP A 516 2.31 16.37 -2.49
C ASP A 516 2.34 14.84 -2.35
N LEU A 517 3.56 14.29 -2.29
CA LEU A 517 3.78 12.86 -2.28
C LEU A 517 3.53 12.26 -0.89
N ALA A 518 2.60 11.32 -0.83
CA ALA A 518 2.44 10.44 0.32
C ALA A 518 3.40 9.26 0.19
N PHE A 519 4.38 9.18 1.09
CA PHE A 519 5.35 8.09 1.12
C PHE A 519 4.89 6.95 2.02
N THR A 520 5.20 5.73 1.60
CA THR A 520 4.99 4.51 2.37
C THR A 520 6.29 3.74 2.44
N PHE A 521 6.49 3.06 3.56
CA PHE A 521 7.70 2.30 3.80
C PHE A 521 7.36 1.04 4.59
N GLU A 522 7.76 -0.11 4.07
CA GLU A 522 7.70 -1.40 4.74
C GLU A 522 9.12 -1.97 4.87
N LEU A 523 9.42 -2.56 6.02
CA LEU A 523 10.67 -3.22 6.34
C LEU A 523 10.42 -4.59 6.97
N ASP A 524 11.02 -5.60 6.37
CA ASP A 524 11.22 -6.91 7.00
C ASP A 524 12.57 -6.87 7.71
N PHE A 525 12.55 -6.50 8.99
CA PHE A 525 13.74 -6.16 9.75
C PHE A 525 14.00 -7.21 10.84
N PRO A 526 14.68 -8.34 10.52
CA PRO A 526 14.84 -9.45 11.45
C PRO A 526 15.63 -9.05 12.71
N LEU A 527 14.99 -9.21 13.87
CA LEU A 527 15.55 -8.86 15.18
C LEU A 527 16.00 -10.10 15.97
N SER A 528 17.01 -9.94 16.83
CA SER A 528 17.46 -10.98 17.75
C SER A 528 16.38 -11.30 18.80
N ALA A 529 15.53 -12.30 18.51
CA ALA A 529 14.32 -12.79 19.23
C ALA A 529 12.96 -12.52 18.55
N ALA A 530 12.96 -11.88 17.38
CA ALA A 530 11.80 -11.74 16.49
C ALA A 530 12.31 -11.68 15.05
N ASN A 531 12.64 -12.85 14.50
CA ASN A 531 13.21 -12.94 13.16
C ASN A 531 12.21 -12.54 12.06
N ASP A 532 10.93 -12.53 12.39
CA ASP A 532 9.81 -12.13 11.53
C ASP A 532 9.31 -10.71 11.85
N PHE A 533 10.13 -9.88 12.51
CA PHE A 533 9.74 -8.52 12.84
C PHE A 533 9.55 -7.70 11.56
N LYS A 534 8.33 -7.21 11.34
CA LYS A 534 8.00 -6.28 10.27
C LYS A 534 7.60 -4.92 10.82
N PHE A 535 7.90 -3.88 10.06
CA PHE A 535 7.52 -2.51 10.37
C PHE A 535 6.99 -1.85 9.10
N ALA A 536 5.85 -1.16 9.19
CA ALA A 536 5.38 -0.33 8.09
C ALA A 536 4.84 1.04 8.55
N TYR A 537 5.00 2.04 7.69
CA TYR A 537 4.64 3.43 7.94
C TYR A 537 4.07 4.10 6.67
N VAL A 538 3.12 5.02 6.88
CA VAL A 538 2.57 5.91 5.84
C VAL A 538 2.57 7.35 6.33
N GLY A 539 3.12 8.25 5.52
CA GLY A 539 3.06 9.69 5.75
C GLY A 539 4.21 10.44 5.10
N ALA A 540 4.30 11.74 5.37
CA ALA A 540 5.40 12.56 4.88
C ALA A 540 6.75 12.07 5.46
N VAL A 541 7.81 12.12 4.64
CA VAL A 541 9.16 11.68 5.01
C VAL A 541 9.72 12.54 6.15
N ASP A 542 9.46 13.85 6.14
CA ASP A 542 9.94 14.77 7.19
C ASP A 542 9.41 14.38 8.58
N ASN A 543 8.21 13.79 8.64
CA ASN A 543 7.57 13.35 9.89
C ASN A 543 8.15 12.03 10.43
N LEU A 544 8.93 11.26 9.65
CA LEU A 544 9.62 10.05 10.14
C LEU A 544 10.61 10.37 11.27
N THR A 545 11.12 11.60 11.31
CA THR A 545 12.04 12.05 12.37
C THR A 545 11.36 12.33 13.71
N GLU A 546 10.03 12.54 13.69
CA GLU A 546 9.22 12.91 14.85
C GLU A 546 8.04 11.92 15.00
N LEU A 547 8.35 10.65 15.33
CA LEU A 547 7.38 9.56 15.55
C LEU A 547 6.43 9.78 16.75
N THR A 548 6.40 10.98 17.33
CA THR A 548 5.53 11.37 18.45
C THR A 548 4.06 11.47 18.04
N SER A 549 3.73 11.54 16.75
CA SER A 549 2.36 11.57 16.26
C SER A 549 2.23 10.80 14.94
N THR A 550 2.14 9.48 15.02
CA THR A 550 2.28 8.62 13.84
C THR A 550 1.44 7.33 13.97
N ASP A 551 1.08 6.75 12.83
CA ASP A 551 0.40 5.46 12.70
C ASP A 551 1.41 4.45 12.12
N ILE A 552 1.56 3.31 12.79
CA ILE A 552 2.61 2.32 12.53
C ILE A 552 1.98 0.94 12.53
N TYR A 553 2.33 0.13 11.54
CA TYR A 553 2.13 -1.30 11.61
C TYR A 553 3.40 -1.98 12.13
N VAL A 554 3.23 -2.93 13.04
CA VAL A 554 4.29 -3.85 13.44
C VAL A 554 3.77 -5.27 13.45
N SER A 555 4.59 -6.23 13.04
CA SER A 555 4.32 -7.63 13.33
C SER A 555 5.54 -8.32 13.92
N ALA A 556 5.30 -9.29 14.79
CA ALA A 556 6.34 -10.11 15.42
C ALA A 556 5.74 -11.42 15.93
N GLN A 557 6.46 -12.53 15.77
CA GLN A 557 6.01 -13.87 16.18
C GLN A 557 4.63 -14.24 15.59
N GLY A 558 4.39 -13.87 14.33
CA GLY A 558 3.12 -14.05 13.62
C GLY A 558 1.97 -13.17 14.09
N GLN A 559 2.19 -12.25 15.04
CA GLN A 559 1.15 -11.37 15.57
C GLN A 559 1.25 -9.96 14.96
N ALA A 560 0.15 -9.50 14.36
CA ALA A 560 0.02 -8.18 13.77
C ALA A 560 -0.56 -7.16 14.76
N LEU A 561 0.06 -5.98 14.88
CA LEU A 561 -0.48 -4.82 15.60
C LEU A 561 -0.47 -3.56 14.74
N ASP A 562 -1.60 -2.85 14.76
CA ASP A 562 -1.71 -1.47 14.29
C ASP A 562 -1.61 -0.54 15.51
N LEU A 563 -0.58 0.32 15.51
CA LEU A 563 -0.23 1.21 16.59
C LEU A 563 -0.42 2.67 16.16
N ARG A 564 -1.29 3.37 16.88
CA ARG A 564 -1.50 4.81 16.72
C ARG A 564 -1.02 5.54 17.96
N ILE A 565 0.05 6.32 17.80
CA ILE A 565 0.70 7.09 18.87
C ILE A 565 0.45 8.57 18.65
N ARG A 566 0.04 9.29 19.69
CA ARG A 566 -0.10 10.76 19.69
C ARG A 566 0.43 11.33 21.00
N ASP A 567 1.43 12.19 20.94
CA ASP A 567 1.92 13.00 22.07
C ASP A 567 1.49 14.46 21.90
N VAL A 568 0.76 14.98 22.89
CA VAL A 568 0.40 16.39 22.95
C VAL A 568 0.81 16.95 24.31
N ASN A 569 1.88 17.75 24.30
CA ASN A 569 2.43 18.41 25.49
C ASN A 569 2.79 17.43 26.64
N GLY A 570 3.30 16.23 26.31
CA GLY A 570 3.67 15.20 27.28
C GLY A 570 2.48 14.35 27.77
N ASN A 571 1.30 14.50 27.15
CA ASN A 571 0.21 13.55 27.29
C ASN A 571 0.25 12.58 26.12
N ILE A 572 0.44 11.30 26.43
CA ILE A 572 0.58 10.25 25.43
C ILE A 572 -0.77 9.54 25.29
N SER A 573 -1.22 9.38 24.05
CA SER A 573 -2.31 8.51 23.66
C SER A 573 -1.76 7.41 22.77
N LEU A 574 -2.00 6.16 23.14
CA LEU A 574 -1.68 4.97 22.36
C LEU A 574 -2.97 4.22 22.09
N VAL A 575 -3.25 3.94 20.83
CA VAL A 575 -4.26 2.95 20.43
C VAL A 575 -3.52 1.80 19.77
N ALA A 576 -3.60 0.60 20.34
CA ALA A 576 -3.06 -0.61 19.75
C ALA A 576 -4.21 -1.51 19.34
N LYS A 577 -4.35 -1.82 18.04
CA LYS A 577 -5.32 -2.78 17.53
C LYS A 577 -4.60 -4.09 17.24
N GLY A 578 -5.22 -5.20 17.57
CA GLY A 578 -4.76 -6.54 17.22
C GLY A 578 -5.89 -7.35 16.59
N GLU A 579 -5.57 -8.60 16.29
CA GLU A 579 -6.44 -9.44 15.47
C GLU A 579 -7.86 -9.60 16.01
N ASN A 580 -8.77 -9.89 15.08
CA ASN A 580 -10.18 -10.15 15.36
C ASN A 580 -10.93 -8.97 15.98
N GLY A 581 -10.43 -7.74 15.82
CA GLY A 581 -11.09 -6.52 16.28
C GLY A 581 -10.89 -6.18 17.74
N ARG A 582 -9.79 -6.65 18.33
CA ARG A 582 -9.38 -6.24 19.67
C ARG A 582 -8.62 -4.94 19.58
N TRP A 583 -8.84 -4.05 20.53
CA TRP A 583 -8.01 -2.84 20.62
C TRP A 583 -7.89 -2.32 22.04
N LEU A 584 -6.76 -1.68 22.31
CA LEU A 584 -6.36 -1.14 23.59
C LEU A 584 -6.16 0.37 23.43
N ASP A 585 -6.92 1.17 24.17
CA ASP A 585 -6.75 2.62 24.29
C ASP A 585 -6.06 2.94 25.62
N VAL A 586 -4.85 3.48 25.56
CA VAL A 586 -4.06 3.92 26.71
C VAL A 586 -3.81 5.41 26.61
N LYS A 587 -4.28 6.15 27.61
CA LYS A 587 -4.02 7.59 27.75
C LYS A 587 -3.25 7.84 29.04
N GLN A 588 -2.08 8.45 28.90
CA GLN A 588 -1.21 8.83 30.00
C GLN A 588 -1.18 10.35 30.15
N ALA A 589 -1.56 10.82 31.33
CA ALA A 589 -1.40 12.22 31.75
C ALA A 589 -0.58 12.27 33.05
N GLY A 590 0.71 12.58 32.93
CA GLY A 590 1.66 12.47 34.04
C GLY A 590 1.79 11.03 34.54
N ARG A 591 1.31 10.75 35.77
CA ARG A 591 1.31 9.41 36.38
C ARG A 591 -0.05 8.69 36.29
N ASN A 592 -1.06 9.36 35.74
CA ASN A 592 -2.40 8.79 35.63
C ASN A 592 -2.54 8.07 34.29
N TYR A 593 -3.11 6.88 34.35
CA TYR A 593 -3.45 6.07 33.18
C TYR A 593 -4.96 5.89 33.11
N SER A 594 -5.48 5.96 31.89
CA SER A 594 -6.91 5.86 31.60
C SER A 594 -7.14 5.25 30.22
N GLY A 595 -8.36 4.83 29.94
CA GLY A 595 -8.75 4.23 28.66
C GLY A 595 -9.45 2.89 28.88
N GLY A 596 -9.21 1.93 27.98
CA GLY A 596 -9.87 0.64 28.03
C GLY A 596 -9.28 -0.39 27.10
N LEU A 597 -9.54 -1.66 27.43
CA LEU A 597 -9.41 -2.77 26.51
C LEU A 597 -10.79 -3.05 25.92
N TYR A 598 -10.84 -3.22 24.60
CA TYR A 598 -12.06 -3.36 23.82
C TYR A 598 -12.01 -4.59 22.93
N PHE A 599 -13.20 -5.15 22.69
CA PHE A 599 -13.45 -6.15 21.67
C PHE A 599 -14.58 -5.63 20.78
N GLY A 600 -14.22 -5.25 19.54
CA GLY A 600 -15.05 -4.42 18.67
C GLY A 600 -15.46 -3.14 19.39
N ASP A 601 -16.76 -2.85 19.48
CA ASP A 601 -17.24 -1.64 20.18
C ASP A 601 -17.48 -1.85 21.68
N THR A 602 -17.20 -3.05 22.21
CA THR A 602 -17.48 -3.39 23.61
C THR A 602 -16.25 -3.20 24.49
N LYS A 603 -16.31 -2.29 25.47
CA LYS A 603 -15.28 -2.17 26.52
C LYS A 603 -15.35 -3.37 27.45
N ILE A 604 -14.29 -4.17 27.50
CA ILE A 604 -14.21 -5.39 28.32
C ILE A 604 -13.40 -5.19 29.61
N ALA A 605 -12.50 -4.21 29.65
CA ALA A 605 -11.71 -3.89 30.85
C ALA A 605 -11.21 -2.44 30.86
N GLU A 606 -10.74 -1.96 32.01
CA GLU A 606 -10.29 -0.58 32.20
C GLU A 606 -8.77 -0.45 32.25
N VAL A 607 -8.21 0.51 31.51
CA VAL A 607 -6.81 0.87 31.67
C VAL A 607 -6.65 1.75 32.90
N THR A 608 -5.77 1.35 33.81
CA THR A 608 -5.49 2.05 35.06
C THR A 608 -4.05 1.79 35.52
N ALA A 609 -3.68 2.34 36.68
CA ALA A 609 -2.43 2.00 37.34
C ALA A 609 -2.69 1.48 38.76
N VAL A 610 -2.11 0.32 39.08
CA VAL A 610 -2.13 -0.26 40.42
C VAL A 610 -0.73 -0.13 41.01
N ARG A 611 -0.61 0.58 42.14
CA ARG A 611 0.68 0.86 42.81
C ARG A 611 1.73 1.50 41.88
N GLY A 612 1.26 2.32 40.93
CA GLY A 612 2.11 3.00 39.95
C GLY A 612 2.52 2.15 38.75
N ILE A 613 2.06 0.89 38.65
CA ILE A 613 2.27 0.02 37.49
C ILE A 613 1.03 0.14 36.59
N PRO A 614 1.16 0.57 35.32
CA PRO A 614 0.05 0.58 34.38
C PRO A 614 -0.34 -0.84 33.96
N GLY A 615 -1.63 -1.00 33.72
CA GLY A 615 -2.23 -2.28 33.39
C GLY A 615 -3.71 -2.16 33.08
N VAL A 616 -4.32 -3.32 32.87
CA VAL A 616 -5.73 -3.48 32.58
C VAL A 616 -6.40 -4.17 33.76
N LEU A 617 -7.39 -3.50 34.34
CA LEU A 617 -8.24 -4.01 35.41
C LEU A 617 -9.53 -4.56 34.81
N PHE A 618 -9.70 -5.87 34.95
CA PHE A 618 -10.89 -6.58 34.48
C PHE A 618 -12.05 -6.45 35.48
N PRO A 619 -13.31 -6.57 35.03
CA PRO A 619 -14.48 -6.50 35.90
C PRO A 619 -14.49 -7.55 37.02
N ASN A 620 -13.79 -8.67 36.84
CA ASN A 620 -13.62 -9.72 37.84
C ASN A 620 -12.58 -9.39 38.93
N GLY A 621 -11.92 -8.23 38.85
CA GLY A 621 -10.88 -7.78 39.79
C GLY A 621 -9.46 -8.20 39.41
N ASP A 622 -9.27 -8.97 38.34
CA ASP A 622 -7.94 -9.33 37.86
C ASP A 622 -7.24 -8.09 37.27
N PHE A 623 -5.97 -7.93 37.62
CA PHE A 623 -5.12 -6.89 37.07
C PHE A 623 -3.99 -7.51 36.25
N GLU A 624 -3.92 -7.14 34.98
CA GLU A 624 -2.87 -7.54 34.05
C GLU A 624 -1.98 -6.34 33.76
N SER A 625 -0.69 -6.44 34.07
CA SER A 625 0.24 -5.39 33.67
C SER A 625 0.46 -5.43 32.15
N VAL A 626 0.64 -4.27 31.53
CA VAL A 626 1.08 -4.15 30.12
C VAL A 626 2.60 -4.44 29.98
N PHE A 627 3.27 -4.86 31.07
CA PHE A 627 4.71 -5.11 31.16
C PHE A 627 5.11 -6.55 31.37
#